data_AF-A0A2W1AWZ8-F1
#
_entry.id   AF-A0A2W1AWZ8-F1
#
_cell.length_a   1.000
_cell.length_b   1.000
_cell.length_c   1.000
_cell.angle_alpha   90.00
_cell.angle_beta   90.00
_cell.angle_gamma   90.00
#
_symmetry.space_group_name_H-M   'P 1'
#
loop_
_entity.id
_entity.type
_entity.pdbx_description
1 polymer ?
#
loop_
_entity_poly.entity_id
_entity_poly.type
_entity_poly.pdbx_seq_one_letter_code
_entity_poly.pdbx_strand_id
1 'polypeptide(L)'
;MKSILVILVIALATVSGFGQLEIRNEIEEANAELSMIYSFSVKYSLTILKGEGHEQPAAIDNNGIYQIFLYTSSYKPGVARHELAHVYFFEYLRSRDLNPDEIPLWYHEVIAEGFQNLHTRTYRPELRAAFFDFTEFDRRYPQKADQSVFYGAVSSFAGYILARYSYRDLIRVIDEFSDERDIDPAFIKVFGSSLSSMITSWRLTILLPYSPFLIGVVLFLYLLIGRRDKYWRKFPLDLRSLGEDEETKNRRV
;
A
#
# COMPACT_ATOMS: atom_id res chain seq x y z
N MET A 1 11.70 -46.16 15.28
CA MET A 1 12.23 -45.33 14.15
C MET A 1 11.34 -45.34 12.91
N LYS A 2 10.89 -46.49 12.37
CA LYS A 2 10.00 -46.53 11.19
C LYS A 2 8.68 -45.75 11.36
N SER A 3 8.04 -45.84 12.53
CA SER A 3 6.77 -45.13 12.79
C SER A 3 6.90 -43.61 12.87
N ILE A 4 8.05 -43.10 13.34
CA ILE A 4 8.32 -41.65 13.41
C ILE A 4 8.55 -41.10 11.99
N LEU A 5 9.26 -41.85 11.15
CA LEU A 5 9.50 -41.48 9.75
C LEU A 5 8.19 -41.43 8.95
N VAL A 6 7.29 -42.39 9.18
CA VAL A 6 5.96 -42.41 8.54
C VAL A 6 5.10 -41.24 8.99
N ILE A 7 5.08 -40.92 10.29
CA ILE A 7 4.35 -39.75 10.81
C ILE A 7 4.93 -38.44 10.23
N LEU A 8 6.25 -38.33 10.12
CA LEU A 8 6.91 -37.16 9.54
C LEU A 8 6.57 -36.99 8.04
N VAL A 9 6.57 -38.08 7.28
CA VAL A 9 6.20 -38.07 5.86
C VAL A 9 4.73 -37.72 5.67
N ILE A 10 3.84 -38.27 6.50
CA ILE A 10 2.40 -37.93 6.48
C ILE A 10 2.22 -36.46 6.86
N ALA A 11 2.90 -35.95 7.88
CA ALA A 11 2.83 -34.55 8.29
C ALA A 11 3.36 -33.58 7.21
N LEU A 12 4.45 -33.92 6.54
CA LEU A 12 5.00 -33.12 5.42
C LEU A 12 4.07 -33.15 4.20
N ALA A 13 3.46 -34.30 3.91
CA ALA A 13 2.49 -34.45 2.83
C ALA A 13 1.17 -33.70 3.13
N THR A 14 0.70 -33.70 4.37
CA THR A 14 -0.51 -32.97 4.75
C THR A 14 -0.28 -31.46 4.74
N VAL A 15 0.83 -30.96 5.30
CA VAL A 15 1.15 -29.51 5.32
C VAL A 15 1.26 -28.96 3.89
N SER A 16 1.85 -29.71 2.96
CA SER A 16 1.94 -29.28 1.55
C SER A 16 0.60 -29.36 0.79
N GLY A 17 -0.30 -30.28 1.18
CA GLY A 17 -1.66 -30.36 0.62
C GLY A 17 -2.59 -29.26 1.13
N PHE A 18 -2.47 -28.84 2.39
CA PHE A 18 -3.31 -27.78 2.97
C PHE A 18 -3.13 -26.43 2.30
N GLY A 19 -1.88 -26.01 2.03
CA GLY A 19 -1.62 -24.73 1.34
C GLY A 19 -2.15 -24.68 -0.08
N GLN A 20 -2.13 -25.80 -0.82
CA GLN A 20 -2.71 -25.87 -2.16
C GLN A 20 -4.24 -25.81 -2.14
N LEU A 21 -4.87 -26.45 -1.15
CA LEU A 21 -6.32 -26.42 -0.99
C LEU A 21 -6.80 -25.01 -0.61
N GLU A 22 -6.09 -24.34 0.30
CA GLU A 22 -6.38 -22.96 0.71
C GLU A 22 -6.35 -22.01 -0.49
N ILE A 23 -5.27 -22.04 -1.28
CA ILE A 23 -5.12 -21.23 -2.50
C ILE A 23 -6.28 -21.48 -3.48
N ARG A 24 -6.64 -22.76 -3.70
CA ARG A 24 -7.71 -23.12 -4.65
C ARG A 24 -9.07 -22.60 -4.18
N ASN A 25 -9.41 -22.82 -2.92
CA ASN A 25 -10.67 -22.34 -2.35
C ASN A 25 -10.75 -20.81 -2.44
N GLU A 26 -9.67 -20.11 -2.09
CA GLU A 26 -9.63 -18.65 -2.14
C GLU A 26 -9.81 -18.13 -3.59
N ILE A 27 -9.17 -18.75 -4.57
CA ILE A 27 -9.38 -18.40 -6.00
C ILE A 27 -10.82 -18.69 -6.45
N GLU A 28 -11.42 -19.82 -6.06
CA GLU A 28 -12.78 -20.17 -6.45
C GLU A 28 -13.80 -19.17 -5.89
N GLU A 29 -13.66 -18.80 -4.61
CA GLU A 29 -14.47 -17.76 -3.97
C GLU A 29 -14.27 -16.39 -4.62
N ALA A 30 -13.02 -15.99 -4.84
CA ALA A 30 -12.67 -14.74 -5.50
C ALA A 30 -13.27 -14.66 -6.91
N ASN A 31 -13.20 -15.76 -7.66
CA ASN A 31 -13.73 -15.84 -9.02
C ASN A 31 -15.25 -15.69 -9.04
N ALA A 32 -15.96 -16.35 -8.11
CA ALA A 32 -17.40 -16.21 -7.98
C ALA A 32 -17.79 -14.76 -7.68
N GLU A 33 -17.11 -14.10 -6.74
CA GLU A 33 -17.39 -12.71 -6.37
C GLU A 33 -17.07 -11.72 -7.49
N LEU A 34 -15.88 -11.82 -8.09
CA LEU A 34 -15.47 -10.95 -9.21
C LEU A 34 -16.39 -11.14 -10.42
N SER A 35 -16.82 -12.36 -10.72
CA SER A 35 -17.75 -12.60 -11.82
C SER A 35 -19.10 -11.90 -11.62
N MET A 36 -19.59 -11.83 -10.38
CA MET A 36 -20.80 -11.08 -10.05
C MET A 36 -20.58 -9.56 -10.13
N ILE A 37 -19.42 -9.08 -9.67
CA ILE A 37 -19.07 -7.65 -9.71
C ILE A 37 -18.96 -7.17 -11.16
N TYR A 38 -18.16 -7.85 -11.96
CA TYR A 38 -17.86 -7.48 -13.35
C TYR A 38 -18.93 -7.94 -14.35
N SER A 39 -19.83 -8.85 -13.95
CA SER A 39 -20.90 -9.39 -14.80
C SER A 39 -20.40 -10.15 -16.04
N PHE A 40 -19.16 -10.68 -15.98
CA PHE A 40 -18.59 -11.61 -16.94
C PHE A 40 -17.69 -12.61 -16.22
N SER A 41 -17.18 -13.61 -16.93
CA SER A 41 -16.21 -14.57 -16.38
C SER A 41 -14.92 -14.55 -17.20
N VAL A 42 -13.79 -14.71 -16.52
CA VAL A 42 -12.47 -14.82 -17.15
C VAL A 42 -12.02 -16.27 -17.27
N LYS A 43 -11.23 -16.55 -18.30
CA LYS A 43 -10.53 -17.84 -18.43
C LYS A 43 -9.12 -17.68 -17.88
N TYR A 44 -8.76 -18.50 -16.91
CA TYR A 44 -7.42 -18.49 -16.34
C TYR A 44 -6.90 -19.91 -16.10
N SER A 45 -5.59 -20.04 -16.05
CA SER A 45 -4.86 -21.23 -15.65
C SER A 45 -4.10 -20.92 -14.36
N LEU A 46 -4.41 -21.64 -13.29
CA LEU A 46 -3.75 -21.52 -12.00
C LEU A 46 -2.59 -22.51 -11.92
N THR A 47 -1.37 -22.00 -11.78
CA THR A 47 -0.17 -22.81 -11.51
C THR A 47 0.32 -22.54 -10.09
N ILE A 48 0.24 -23.56 -9.23
CA ILE A 48 0.73 -23.47 -7.85
C ILE A 48 2.15 -24.05 -7.79
N LEU A 49 3.13 -23.18 -7.55
CA LEU A 49 4.56 -23.51 -7.52
C LEU A 49 5.06 -23.71 -6.09
N LYS A 50 6.03 -24.62 -5.92
CA LYS A 50 6.77 -24.78 -4.67
C LYS A 50 7.97 -23.83 -4.68
N GLY A 51 8.24 -23.15 -3.56
CA GLY A 51 9.36 -22.19 -3.42
C GLY A 51 8.88 -20.76 -3.20
N GLU A 52 9.79 -19.80 -3.35
CA GLU A 52 9.54 -18.36 -3.26
C GLU A 52 9.67 -17.73 -4.64
N GLY A 53 8.86 -16.70 -4.90
CA GLY A 53 8.89 -15.91 -6.13
C GLY A 53 8.07 -14.64 -5.96
N HIS A 54 7.94 -13.87 -7.03
CA HIS A 54 6.97 -12.76 -7.08
C HIS A 54 5.70 -13.28 -7.73
N GLU A 55 4.58 -13.18 -7.02
CA GLU A 55 3.26 -13.42 -7.58
C GLU A 55 2.95 -12.32 -8.60
N GLN A 56 2.63 -12.72 -9.83
CA GLN A 56 2.16 -11.82 -10.88
C GLN A 56 1.25 -12.63 -11.82
N PRO A 57 0.17 -12.03 -12.37
CA PRO A 57 -0.45 -12.58 -13.54
C PRO A 57 0.52 -12.44 -14.73
N ALA A 58 0.90 -13.55 -15.35
CA ALA A 58 1.63 -13.49 -16.60
C ALA A 58 0.63 -13.33 -17.76
N ALA A 59 0.93 -12.37 -18.64
CA ALA A 59 0.07 -12.01 -19.77
C ALA A 59 -0.19 -13.19 -20.72
N ILE A 60 -1.49 -13.41 -20.96
CA ILE A 60 -2.19 -13.90 -22.16
C ILE A 60 -1.40 -14.77 -23.16
N ASP A 61 -1.88 -16.01 -23.36
CA ASP A 61 -1.72 -16.70 -24.64
C ASP A 61 -2.65 -16.08 -25.70
N ASN A 62 -2.37 -16.21 -27.01
CA ASN A 62 -3.22 -15.65 -28.07
C ASN A 62 -4.71 -16.11 -28.03
N ASN A 63 -5.10 -17.00 -27.11
CA ASN A 63 -6.45 -17.51 -26.91
C ASN A 63 -7.21 -16.84 -25.76
N GLY A 64 -6.60 -15.86 -25.08
CA GLY A 64 -7.26 -15.10 -23.99
C GLY A 64 -7.33 -15.87 -22.66
N ILE A 65 -6.39 -16.77 -22.40
CA ILE A 65 -6.25 -17.46 -21.11
C ILE A 65 -5.13 -16.79 -20.30
N TYR A 66 -5.47 -16.28 -19.11
CA TYR A 66 -4.52 -15.66 -18.20
C TYR A 66 -3.80 -16.73 -17.37
N GLN A 67 -2.49 -16.58 -17.15
CA GLN A 67 -1.74 -17.49 -16.28
C GLN A 67 -1.49 -16.83 -14.93
N ILE A 68 -1.92 -17.49 -13.85
CA ILE A 68 -1.71 -17.02 -12.48
C ILE A 68 -0.71 -17.97 -11.80
N PHE A 69 0.40 -17.41 -11.31
CA PHE A 69 1.43 -18.15 -10.60
C PHE A 69 1.38 -17.81 -9.11
N LEU A 70 1.11 -18.81 -8.27
CA LEU A 70 1.07 -18.64 -6.81
C LEU A 70 2.08 -19.57 -6.14
N TYR A 71 2.82 -19.05 -5.18
CA TYR A 71 3.89 -19.76 -4.48
C TYR A 71 3.46 -20.23 -3.10
N THR A 72 3.58 -21.52 -2.80
CA THR A 72 3.09 -22.08 -1.52
C THR A 72 3.91 -21.68 -0.30
N SER A 73 5.20 -21.39 -0.46
CA SER A 73 6.10 -21.17 0.69
C SER A 73 6.00 -19.77 1.29
N SER A 74 5.62 -18.78 0.48
CA SER A 74 5.44 -17.38 0.86
C SER A 74 3.96 -16.95 0.88
N TYR A 75 3.04 -17.89 0.65
CA TYR A 75 1.62 -17.59 0.48
C TYR A 75 1.04 -16.88 1.71
N LYS A 76 0.35 -15.77 1.47
CA LYS A 76 -0.44 -15.06 2.48
C LYS A 76 -1.91 -15.09 2.05
N PRO A 77 -2.85 -15.27 2.98
CA PRO A 77 -4.27 -15.11 2.68
C PRO A 77 -4.54 -13.74 2.06
N GLY A 78 -5.32 -13.70 1.00
CA GLY A 78 -5.63 -12.50 0.22
C GLY A 78 -4.84 -12.36 -1.08
N VAL A 79 -3.69 -13.03 -1.22
CA VAL A 79 -2.86 -12.92 -2.44
C VAL A 79 -3.59 -13.51 -3.65
N ALA A 80 -4.26 -14.65 -3.50
CA ALA A 80 -5.05 -15.20 -4.60
C ALA A 80 -6.16 -14.25 -5.07
N ARG A 81 -6.82 -13.54 -4.13
CA ARG A 81 -7.83 -12.52 -4.47
C ARG A 81 -7.19 -11.36 -5.23
N HIS A 82 -6.04 -10.89 -4.77
CA HIS A 82 -5.29 -9.79 -5.38
C HIS A 82 -4.92 -10.10 -6.83
N GLU A 83 -4.26 -11.24 -7.07
CA GLU A 83 -3.83 -11.64 -8.42
C GLU A 83 -5.03 -11.84 -9.37
N LEU A 84 -6.12 -12.42 -8.87
CA LEU A 84 -7.33 -12.61 -9.69
C LEU A 84 -8.05 -11.30 -9.99
N ALA A 85 -8.01 -10.31 -9.09
CA ALA A 85 -8.56 -8.99 -9.34
C ALA A 85 -7.85 -8.29 -10.50
N HIS A 86 -6.52 -8.42 -10.62
CA HIS A 86 -5.79 -7.95 -11.80
C HIS A 86 -6.27 -8.60 -13.09
N VAL A 87 -6.49 -9.92 -13.09
CA VAL A 87 -6.97 -10.64 -14.29
C VAL A 87 -8.34 -10.11 -14.75
N TYR A 88 -9.29 -9.96 -13.83
CA TYR A 88 -10.60 -9.38 -14.15
C TYR A 88 -10.49 -7.94 -14.63
N PHE A 89 -9.61 -7.15 -14.02
CA PHE A 89 -9.39 -5.78 -14.41
C PHE A 89 -8.79 -5.68 -15.83
N PHE A 90 -7.80 -6.50 -16.17
CA PHE A 90 -7.24 -6.53 -17.52
C PHE A 90 -8.26 -6.95 -18.57
N GLU A 91 -9.09 -7.96 -18.29
CA GLU A 91 -10.15 -8.34 -19.23
C GLU A 91 -11.20 -7.25 -19.38
N TYR A 92 -11.52 -6.55 -18.29
CA TYR A 92 -12.42 -5.40 -18.33
C TYR A 92 -11.84 -4.26 -19.18
N LEU A 93 -10.57 -3.90 -19.00
CA LEU A 93 -9.89 -2.90 -19.85
C LEU A 93 -9.91 -3.31 -21.31
N ARG A 94 -9.62 -4.58 -21.62
CA ARG A 94 -9.71 -5.12 -22.98
C ARG A 94 -11.12 -4.99 -23.56
N SER A 95 -12.15 -5.26 -22.77
CA SER A 95 -13.56 -5.11 -23.19
C SER A 95 -13.95 -3.66 -23.48
N ARG A 96 -13.19 -2.70 -22.93
CA ARG A 96 -13.32 -1.25 -23.14
C ARG A 96 -12.40 -0.70 -24.23
N ASP A 97 -11.66 -1.55 -24.94
CA ASP A 97 -10.64 -1.16 -25.92
C ASP A 97 -9.54 -0.25 -25.31
N LEU A 98 -9.18 -0.52 -24.05
CA LEU A 98 -8.11 0.14 -23.32
C LEU A 98 -6.93 -0.81 -23.13
N ASN A 99 -5.72 -0.33 -23.42
CA ASN A 99 -4.50 -1.04 -23.11
C ASN A 99 -4.17 -0.86 -21.60
N PRO A 100 -3.85 -1.93 -20.86
CA PRO A 100 -3.39 -1.84 -19.46
C PRO A 100 -2.30 -0.80 -19.19
N ASP A 101 -1.40 -0.55 -20.15
CA ASP A 101 -0.31 0.43 -20.02
C ASP A 101 -0.79 1.89 -20.02
N GLU A 102 -2.05 2.14 -20.38
CA GLU A 102 -2.67 3.46 -20.35
C GLU A 102 -3.18 3.83 -18.95
N ILE A 103 -3.38 2.83 -18.10
CA ILE A 103 -3.80 3.02 -16.71
C ILE A 103 -2.55 3.04 -15.83
N PRO A 104 -2.37 4.05 -14.95
CA PRO A 104 -1.24 4.10 -14.04
C PRO A 104 -1.10 2.84 -13.21
N LEU A 105 0.12 2.31 -13.10
CA LEU A 105 0.45 1.10 -12.33
C LEU A 105 -0.09 1.17 -10.90
N TRP A 106 0.05 2.30 -10.22
CA TRP A 106 -0.51 2.46 -8.88
C TRP A 106 -2.02 2.24 -8.82
N TYR A 107 -2.75 2.53 -9.89
CA TYR A 107 -4.21 2.35 -9.93
C TYR A 107 -4.61 0.89 -10.15
N HIS A 108 -3.83 0.13 -10.93
CA HIS A 108 -3.98 -1.34 -11.00
C HIS A 108 -3.89 -1.95 -9.61
N GLU A 109 -2.93 -1.49 -8.81
CA GLU A 109 -2.71 -1.94 -7.45
C GLU A 109 -3.84 -1.49 -6.50
N VAL A 110 -4.40 -0.27 -6.68
CA VAL A 110 -5.59 0.17 -5.93
C VAL A 110 -6.78 -0.75 -6.19
N ILE A 111 -6.97 -1.21 -7.43
CA ILE A 111 -8.03 -2.16 -7.79
C ILE A 111 -7.79 -3.50 -7.09
N ALA A 112 -6.59 -4.07 -7.22
CA ALA A 112 -6.30 -5.38 -6.64
C ALA A 112 -6.35 -5.38 -5.10
N GLU A 113 -5.70 -4.42 -4.46
CA GLU A 113 -5.76 -4.21 -3.01
C GLU A 113 -7.16 -3.87 -2.52
N GLY A 114 -7.91 -3.10 -3.31
CA GLY A 114 -9.31 -2.78 -3.01
C GLY A 114 -10.16 -4.04 -2.90
N PHE A 115 -10.05 -4.94 -3.87
CA PHE A 115 -10.80 -6.20 -3.82
C PHE A 115 -10.38 -7.08 -2.63
N GLN A 116 -9.07 -7.19 -2.39
CA GLN A 116 -8.53 -7.93 -1.26
C GLN A 116 -9.09 -7.40 0.08
N ASN A 117 -9.12 -6.07 0.25
CA ASN A 117 -9.62 -5.38 1.44
C ASN A 117 -11.11 -5.59 1.75
N LEU A 118 -11.91 -6.15 0.84
CA LEU A 118 -13.30 -6.52 1.14
C LEU A 118 -13.38 -7.63 2.20
N HIS A 119 -12.35 -8.48 2.30
CA HIS A 119 -12.34 -9.64 3.20
C HIS A 119 -11.17 -9.66 4.19
N THR A 120 -10.06 -8.98 3.87
CA THR A 120 -8.99 -8.77 4.85
C THR A 120 -9.23 -7.51 5.66
N ARG A 121 -9.16 -7.62 6.99
CA ARG A 121 -9.11 -6.43 7.85
C ARG A 121 -7.92 -5.58 7.43
N THR A 122 -8.17 -4.33 7.05
CA THR A 122 -7.12 -3.36 6.73
C THR A 122 -6.18 -3.23 7.93
N TYR A 123 -4.97 -3.78 7.81
CA TYR A 123 -3.92 -3.53 8.78
C TYR A 123 -3.61 -2.03 8.72
N ARG A 124 -3.49 -1.36 9.87
CA ARG A 124 -3.04 0.04 9.86
C ARG A 124 -1.67 0.05 9.18
N PRO A 125 -1.50 0.78 8.07
CA PRO A 125 -0.22 0.77 7.39
C PRO A 125 0.84 1.37 8.30
N GLU A 126 2.10 1.06 8.03
CA GLU A 126 3.20 1.73 8.70
C GLU A 126 3.10 3.24 8.49
N LEU A 127 3.45 4.04 9.51
CA LEU A 127 3.31 5.50 9.46
C LEU A 127 3.97 6.13 8.21
N ARG A 128 5.09 5.56 7.74
CA ARG A 128 5.79 6.00 6.53
C ARG A 128 4.93 5.91 5.27
N ALA A 129 3.96 4.99 5.19
CA ALA A 129 3.05 4.85 4.07
C ALA A 129 2.15 6.09 3.89
N ALA A 130 1.77 6.76 4.99
CA ALA A 130 0.97 7.98 4.92
C ALA A 130 1.72 9.15 4.26
N PHE A 131 3.05 9.14 4.30
CA PHE A 131 3.90 10.15 3.67
C PHE A 131 4.45 9.71 2.32
N PHE A 132 4.19 8.46 1.92
CA PHE A 132 4.66 7.92 0.66
C PHE A 132 3.78 8.44 -0.49
N ASP A 133 4.41 8.87 -1.57
CA ASP A 133 3.70 9.25 -2.79
C ASP A 133 3.64 8.06 -3.75
N PHE A 134 2.63 7.22 -3.55
CA PHE A 134 2.44 6.06 -4.43
C PHE A 134 1.94 6.45 -5.82
N THR A 135 1.49 7.69 -6.04
CA THR A 135 0.95 8.13 -7.34
C THR A 135 2.04 8.44 -8.37
N GLU A 136 3.31 8.56 -7.96
CA GLU A 136 4.45 8.72 -8.86
C GLU A 136 4.76 7.45 -9.69
N PHE A 137 4.20 6.30 -9.30
CA PHE A 137 4.45 5.01 -9.93
C PHE A 137 3.45 4.72 -11.05
N ASP A 138 3.60 5.42 -12.18
CA ASP A 138 2.73 5.26 -13.34
C ASP A 138 3.06 4.02 -14.20
N ARG A 139 4.35 3.69 -14.35
CA ARG A 139 4.80 2.65 -15.30
C ARG A 139 5.77 1.62 -14.74
N ARG A 140 6.35 1.90 -13.58
CA ARG A 140 7.40 1.07 -12.99
C ARG A 140 7.09 0.86 -11.53
N TYR A 141 7.29 -0.37 -11.07
CA TYR A 141 7.25 -0.68 -9.65
C TYR A 141 8.37 0.03 -8.90
N PRO A 142 8.17 0.37 -7.60
CA PRO A 142 9.23 0.84 -6.73
C PRO A 142 10.34 -0.19 -6.58
N GLN A 143 11.52 0.29 -6.15
CA GLN A 143 12.62 -0.59 -5.78
C GLN A 143 12.22 -1.50 -4.61
N LYS A 144 12.85 -2.68 -4.52
CA LYS A 144 12.53 -3.71 -3.52
C LYS A 144 12.48 -3.19 -2.07
N ALA A 145 13.30 -2.19 -1.73
CA ALA A 145 13.31 -1.57 -0.40
C ALA A 145 12.01 -0.80 -0.06
N ASP A 146 11.36 -0.22 -1.07
CA ASP A 146 10.18 0.65 -0.92
C ASP A 146 8.86 -0.08 -1.24
N GLN A 147 8.92 -1.27 -1.83
CA GLN A 147 7.73 -2.07 -2.19
C GLN A 147 6.75 -2.25 -1.02
N SER A 148 7.25 -2.61 0.16
CA SER A 148 6.38 -2.78 1.35
C SER A 148 5.63 -1.49 1.71
N VAL A 149 6.28 -0.32 1.54
CA VAL A 149 5.67 0.99 1.83
C VAL A 149 4.64 1.35 0.77
N PHE A 150 4.96 1.09 -0.50
CA PHE A 150 4.06 1.30 -1.63
C PHE A 150 2.78 0.47 -1.48
N TYR A 151 2.89 -0.86 -1.31
CA TYR A 151 1.72 -1.72 -1.12
C TYR A 151 0.93 -1.32 0.13
N GLY A 152 1.62 -0.97 1.23
CA GLY A 152 0.96 -0.44 2.43
C GLY A 152 0.19 0.86 2.19
N ALA A 153 0.73 1.78 1.39
CA ALA A 153 0.09 3.04 1.05
C ALA A 153 -1.12 2.83 0.13
N VAL A 154 -0.94 2.06 -0.95
CA VAL A 154 -1.99 1.72 -1.91
C VAL A 154 -3.14 0.98 -1.23
N SER A 155 -2.85 -0.08 -0.47
CA SER A 155 -3.86 -0.85 0.25
C SER A 155 -4.62 0.00 1.25
N SER A 156 -3.92 0.87 1.98
CA SER A 156 -4.58 1.76 2.92
C SER A 156 -5.43 2.83 2.25
N PHE A 157 -5.01 3.34 1.08
CA PHE A 157 -5.80 4.28 0.30
C PHE A 157 -7.04 3.62 -0.28
N ALA A 158 -6.91 2.42 -0.84
CA ALA A 158 -8.04 1.61 -1.31
C ALA A 158 -9.05 1.36 -0.17
N GLY A 159 -8.57 0.93 1.00
CA GLY A 159 -9.43 0.77 2.19
C GLY A 159 -10.13 2.07 2.63
N TYR A 160 -9.46 3.22 2.50
CA TYR A 160 -10.08 4.53 2.77
C TYR A 160 -11.21 4.88 1.81
N ILE A 161 -11.05 4.56 0.52
CA ILE A 161 -12.11 4.71 -0.49
C ILE A 161 -13.28 3.79 -0.16
N LEU A 162 -13.00 2.50 0.09
CA LEU A 162 -14.02 1.48 0.36
C LEU A 162 -14.79 1.69 1.66
N ALA A 163 -14.25 2.47 2.60
CA ALA A 163 -14.99 2.89 3.80
C ALA A 163 -16.15 3.87 3.48
N ARG A 164 -16.19 4.45 2.28
CA ARG A 164 -17.14 5.50 1.85
C ARG A 164 -17.87 5.17 0.56
N TYR A 165 -17.26 4.35 -0.29
CA TYR A 165 -17.71 4.01 -1.63
C TYR A 165 -17.67 2.50 -1.84
N SER A 166 -18.29 2.02 -2.92
CA SER A 166 -18.27 0.61 -3.27
C SER A 166 -17.05 0.25 -4.13
N TYR A 167 -16.68 -1.03 -4.17
CA TYR A 167 -15.65 -1.51 -5.10
C TYR A 167 -16.03 -1.28 -6.57
N ARG A 168 -17.33 -1.28 -6.90
CA ARG A 168 -17.81 -0.93 -8.25
C ARG A 168 -17.51 0.53 -8.60
N ASP A 169 -17.45 1.44 -7.62
CA ASP A 169 -17.11 2.83 -7.89
C ASP A 169 -15.64 2.98 -8.30
N LEU A 170 -14.72 2.16 -7.76
CA LEU A 170 -13.35 2.09 -8.28
C LEU A 170 -13.34 1.69 -9.76
N ILE A 171 -14.09 0.65 -10.14
CA ILE A 171 -14.19 0.23 -11.55
C ILE A 171 -14.75 1.35 -12.42
N ARG A 172 -15.77 2.08 -11.95
CA ARG A 172 -16.39 3.20 -12.68
C ARG A 172 -15.44 4.36 -12.97
N VAL A 173 -14.34 4.52 -12.23
CA VAL A 173 -13.32 5.52 -12.58
C VAL A 173 -12.76 5.25 -13.98
N ILE A 174 -12.61 3.98 -14.37
CA ILE A 174 -12.12 3.62 -15.70
C ILE A 174 -13.15 3.93 -16.79
N ASP A 175 -14.44 3.78 -16.49
CA ASP A 175 -15.49 4.20 -17.42
C ASP A 175 -15.36 5.70 -17.73
N GLU A 176 -15.15 6.52 -16.71
CA GLU A 176 -15.00 7.97 -16.85
C GLU A 176 -13.61 8.39 -17.41
N PHE A 177 -12.57 7.58 -17.20
CA PHE A 177 -11.22 7.82 -17.73
C PHE A 177 -11.18 7.80 -19.26
N SER A 178 -12.06 7.00 -19.88
CA SER A 178 -12.05 6.76 -21.32
C SER A 178 -12.22 8.04 -22.18
N ASP A 179 -12.89 9.06 -21.65
CA ASP A 179 -13.18 10.31 -22.37
C ASP A 179 -12.00 11.30 -22.35
N GLU A 180 -11.31 11.41 -21.22
CA GLU A 180 -10.35 12.51 -20.96
C GLU A 180 -8.91 12.03 -20.89
N ARG A 181 -8.68 10.71 -20.77
CA ARG A 181 -7.35 10.10 -20.57
C ARG A 181 -6.59 10.68 -19.38
N ASP A 182 -7.33 11.24 -18.43
CA ASP A 182 -6.85 11.80 -17.18
C ASP A 182 -7.69 11.20 -16.04
N ILE A 183 -7.00 10.76 -14.99
CA ILE A 183 -7.62 10.09 -13.87
C ILE A 183 -8.26 11.09 -12.89
N ASP A 184 -7.79 12.33 -12.83
CA ASP A 184 -8.31 13.32 -11.88
C ASP A 184 -9.77 13.73 -12.20
N PRO A 185 -10.14 14.04 -13.46
CA PRO A 185 -11.53 14.28 -13.83
C PRO A 185 -12.44 13.07 -13.58
N ALA A 186 -11.94 11.86 -13.84
CA ALA A 186 -12.66 10.63 -13.56
C ALA A 186 -12.95 10.48 -12.05
N PHE A 187 -11.97 10.77 -11.20
CA PHE A 187 -12.14 10.81 -9.74
C PHE A 187 -13.18 11.85 -9.32
N ILE A 188 -13.18 13.04 -9.93
CA ILE A 188 -14.18 14.08 -9.66
C ILE A 188 -15.58 13.59 -10.03
N LYS A 189 -15.78 12.97 -11.19
CA LYS A 189 -17.08 12.49 -11.63
C LYS A 189 -17.61 11.36 -10.75
N VAL A 190 -16.75 10.43 -10.32
CA VAL A 190 -17.16 9.26 -9.53
C VAL A 190 -17.29 9.59 -8.04
N PHE A 191 -16.29 10.27 -7.46
CA PHE A 191 -16.19 10.49 -6.01
C PHE A 191 -16.53 11.92 -5.58
N GLY A 192 -16.81 12.83 -6.51
CA GLY A 192 -17.04 14.25 -6.20
C GLY A 192 -15.80 14.97 -5.69
N SER A 193 -14.60 14.42 -5.89
CA SER A 193 -13.33 14.97 -5.40
C SER A 193 -12.17 14.57 -6.31
N SER A 194 -11.27 15.51 -6.58
CA SER A 194 -9.98 15.23 -7.23
C SER A 194 -9.19 14.19 -6.45
N LEU A 195 -8.33 13.44 -7.12
CA LEU A 195 -7.39 12.48 -6.54
C LEU A 195 -6.54 13.14 -5.44
N SER A 196 -6.00 14.34 -5.68
CA SER A 196 -5.16 15.07 -4.71
C SER A 196 -5.90 15.40 -3.40
N SER A 197 -7.15 15.86 -3.51
CA SER A 197 -8.03 16.10 -2.34
C SER A 197 -8.33 14.82 -1.56
N MET A 198 -8.59 13.71 -2.27
CA MET A 198 -8.83 12.41 -1.65
C MET A 198 -7.58 11.89 -0.92
N ILE A 199 -6.41 11.99 -1.54
CA ILE A 199 -5.12 11.63 -0.90
C ILE A 199 -4.88 12.48 0.35
N THR A 200 -5.12 13.79 0.27
CA THR A 200 -4.97 14.67 1.44
C THR A 200 -5.91 14.27 2.57
N SER A 201 -7.18 13.99 2.25
CA SER A 201 -8.19 13.55 3.22
C SER A 201 -7.87 12.18 3.83
N TRP A 202 -7.35 11.26 3.03
CA TRP A 202 -6.83 9.96 3.46
C TRP A 202 -5.66 10.12 4.43
N ARG A 203 -4.64 10.91 4.06
CA ARG A 203 -3.48 11.21 4.92
C ARG A 203 -3.91 11.79 6.26
N LEU A 204 -4.82 12.77 6.25
CA LEU A 204 -5.36 13.35 7.49
C LEU A 204 -6.07 12.30 8.35
N THR A 205 -6.88 11.42 7.74
CA THR A 205 -7.59 10.35 8.46
C THR A 205 -6.62 9.39 9.15
N ILE A 206 -5.51 9.04 8.49
CA ILE A 206 -4.49 8.13 9.04
C ILE A 206 -3.61 8.80 10.10
N LEU A 207 -3.29 10.08 9.90
CA LEU A 207 -2.39 10.82 10.78
C LEU A 207 -3.11 11.37 12.03
N LEU A 208 -4.43 11.51 12.01
CA LEU A 208 -5.22 12.06 13.12
C LEU A 208 -4.97 11.36 14.47
N PRO A 209 -4.88 10.01 14.56
CA PRO A 209 -4.57 9.32 15.81
C PRO A 209 -3.19 9.66 16.39
N TYR A 210 -2.26 10.19 15.60
CA TYR A 210 -0.92 10.60 16.02
C TYR A 210 -0.88 12.07 16.49
N SER A 211 -1.98 12.83 16.33
CA SER A 211 -2.05 14.23 16.74
C SER A 211 -1.80 14.47 18.24
N PRO A 212 -2.25 13.61 19.19
CA PRO A 212 -1.95 13.83 20.61
C PRO A 212 -0.47 13.71 20.93
N PHE A 213 0.24 12.79 20.26
CA PHE A 213 1.68 12.64 20.39
C PHE A 213 2.41 13.90 19.88
N LEU A 214 2.02 14.39 18.69
CA LEU A 214 2.58 15.62 18.12
C LEU A 214 2.38 16.82 19.05
N ILE A 215 1.16 17.00 19.58
CA ILE A 215 0.83 18.06 20.54
C ILE A 215 1.72 17.92 21.78
N GLY A 216 1.88 16.70 22.32
CA GLY A 216 2.75 16.43 23.46
C GLY A 216 4.20 16.81 23.21
N VAL A 217 4.76 16.46 22.05
CA VAL A 217 6.12 16.82 21.65
C VAL A 217 6.28 18.34 21.52
N VAL A 218 5.33 19.03 20.87
CA VAL A 218 5.36 20.49 20.73
C VAL A 218 5.30 21.17 22.10
N LEU A 219 4.41 20.74 22.99
CA LEU A 219 4.32 21.25 24.35
C LEU A 219 5.61 20.99 25.15
N PHE A 220 6.20 19.81 25.02
CA PHE A 220 7.45 19.47 25.67
C PHE A 220 8.61 20.35 25.18
N LEU A 221 8.76 20.53 23.87
CA LEU A 221 9.76 21.43 23.28
C LEU A 221 9.55 22.88 23.70
N TYR A 222 8.30 23.35 23.70
CA TYR A 222 7.95 24.68 24.18
C TYR A 222 8.36 24.88 25.65
N LEU A 223 8.08 23.92 26.52
CA LEU A 223 8.48 23.95 27.92
C LEU A 223 10.00 23.88 28.10
N LEU A 224 10.71 23.11 27.28
CA LEU A 224 12.18 23.05 27.30
C LEU A 224 12.82 24.37 26.90
N ILE A 225 12.37 24.98 25.80
CA ILE A 225 12.87 26.28 25.32
C ILE A 225 12.55 27.37 26.35
N GLY A 226 11.31 27.42 26.85
CA GLY A 226 10.90 28.37 27.88
C GLY A 226 11.66 28.20 29.21
N ARG A 227 12.04 26.96 29.58
CA ARG A 227 12.93 26.71 30.72
C ARG A 227 14.36 27.13 30.45
N ARG A 228 14.87 26.95 29.23
CA ARG A 228 16.21 27.39 28.82
C ARG A 228 16.34 28.90 28.99
N ASP A 229 15.39 29.67 28.47
CA ASP A 229 15.37 31.14 28.61
C ASP A 229 15.33 31.61 30.06
N LYS A 230 14.64 30.87 30.94
CA LYS A 230 14.57 31.19 32.37
C LYS A 230 15.88 30.86 33.13
N TYR A 231 16.65 29.89 32.64
CA TYR A 231 17.96 29.53 33.19
C TYR A 231 19.07 30.50 32.73
N TRP A 232 19.06 30.92 31.46
CA TRP A 232 20.06 31.87 30.95
C TRP A 232 19.86 33.31 31.45
N ARG A 233 18.63 33.71 31.80
CA ARG A 233 18.38 34.99 32.50
C ARG A 233 19.00 35.08 33.90
N LYS A 234 19.42 33.95 34.49
CA LYS A 234 20.08 33.93 35.82
C LYS A 234 21.60 34.11 35.75
N PHE A 235 22.18 34.09 34.55
CA PHE A 235 23.57 34.48 34.33
C PHE A 235 23.57 35.87 33.72
N PRO A 236 23.57 36.96 34.52
CA PRO A 236 23.92 38.25 33.96
C PRO A 236 25.30 38.08 33.33
N LEU A 237 25.41 38.31 32.02
CA LEU A 237 26.69 38.48 31.37
C LEU A 237 27.37 39.66 32.06
N ASP A 238 28.27 39.37 32.99
CA ASP A 238 29.11 40.39 33.59
C ASP A 238 30.09 40.85 32.51
N LEU A 239 29.69 41.89 31.80
CA LEU A 239 30.48 42.54 30.75
C LEU A 239 31.82 43.08 31.27
N ARG A 240 32.02 43.18 32.61
CA ARG A 240 33.33 43.48 33.20
C ARG A 240 34.33 42.34 33.07
N SER A 241 33.89 41.09 32.97
CA SER A 241 34.78 39.94 32.76
C SER A 241 35.26 39.77 31.32
N LEU A 242 34.68 40.55 30.39
CA LEU A 242 35.09 40.63 28.98
C LEU A 242 35.97 41.86 28.69
N GLY A 243 36.20 42.73 29.68
CA GLY A 243 37.24 43.74 29.60
C GLY A 243 38.60 43.06 29.76
N GLU A 244 39.41 43.07 28.71
CA GLU A 244 40.81 42.63 28.79
C GLU A 244 41.49 43.25 30.02
N ASP A 245 42.11 42.41 30.86
CA ASP A 245 42.98 42.87 31.94
C ASP A 245 44.05 43.80 31.35
N GLU A 246 44.01 45.09 31.70
CA GLU A 246 45.07 46.06 31.36
C GLU A 246 46.46 45.60 31.84
N GLU A 247 46.53 44.67 32.81
CA GLU A 247 47.77 44.02 33.24
C GLU A 247 48.43 43.14 32.16
N THR A 248 47.67 42.57 31.22
CA THR A 248 48.25 41.79 30.11
C THR A 248 48.72 42.65 28.94
N LYS A 249 48.24 43.90 28.83
CA LYS A 249 48.68 44.86 27.80
C LYS A 249 49.99 45.56 28.18
N ASN A 250 50.19 45.86 29.46
CA ASN A 250 51.42 46.52 29.96
C ASN A 250 52.61 45.59 30.20
N ARG A 251 52.48 44.26 30.00
CA ARG A 251 53.61 43.32 29.97
C ARG A 251 54.19 43.07 28.57
N ARG A 252 53.62 43.70 27.53
CA ARG A 252 54.07 43.57 26.13
C ARG A 252 54.64 44.89 25.56
N VAL A 253 55.12 45.79 26.42
CA VAL A 253 55.92 46.96 26.02
C VAL A 253 57.32 46.81 26.60
#